data_AF-A0A3B9P863-F1
#
_entry.id   AF-A0A3B9P863-F1
#
_cell.length_a   1.000
_cell.length_b   1.000
_cell.length_c   1.000
_cell.angle_alpha   90.00
_cell.angle_beta   90.00
_cell.angle_gamma   90.00
#
_symmetry.space_group_name_H-M   'P 1'
#
loop_
_entity.id
_entity.type
_entity.pdbx_description
1 polymer ?
#
loop_
_entity_poly.entity_id
_entity_poly.type
_entity_poly.pdbx_seq_one_letter_code
_entity_poly.pdbx_strand_id
1 'polypeptide(L)'
;MSQEKIQLTPNIDIDRQKQAKQYARIKRRLWLVDQGISLVYALLWLTTGWAVGLRTWLSGFINSDWLLVPAFAAIFGGISFLLNLPLSYYAGFVLPHQFDLSNQTLKDWITDLIKNLAIGAVMGLILIEVVYLLLRVTGDAWWLW
;
A
#
# COMPACT_ATOMS: atom_id res chain seq x y z
N MET A 1 26.20 -38.53 39.19
CA MET A 1 25.04 -38.19 38.33
C MET A 1 25.18 -36.72 37.96
N SER A 2 25.86 -36.46 36.84
CA SER A 2 26.28 -35.11 36.39
C SER A 2 25.13 -34.45 35.63
N GLN A 3 24.62 -33.33 36.14
CA GLN A 3 23.66 -32.48 35.45
C GLN A 3 24.44 -31.40 34.72
N GLU A 4 24.81 -31.69 33.48
CA GLU A 4 25.40 -30.74 32.55
C GLU A 4 24.32 -29.73 32.16
N LYS A 5 24.27 -28.59 32.86
CA LYS A 5 23.41 -27.46 32.51
C LYS A 5 23.91 -26.90 31.17
N ILE A 6 23.28 -27.32 30.09
CA ILE A 6 23.43 -26.69 28.76
C ILE A 6 22.97 -25.24 28.91
N GLN A 7 23.93 -24.31 29.09
CA GLN A 7 23.67 -22.89 28.97
C GLN A 7 23.44 -22.60 27.48
N LEU A 8 22.18 -22.61 27.08
CA LEU A 8 21.71 -22.05 25.81
C LEU A 8 21.80 -20.51 25.88
N THR A 9 23.00 -19.95 26.00
CA THR A 9 23.18 -18.54 25.66
C THR A 9 23.07 -18.46 24.14
N PRO A 10 22.11 -17.71 23.56
CA PRO A 10 22.10 -17.50 22.13
C PRO A 10 23.45 -16.88 21.79
N ASN A 11 24.25 -17.56 20.97
CA ASN A 11 25.48 -16.97 20.45
C ASN A 11 25.06 -15.80 19.57
N ILE A 12 25.04 -14.60 20.14
CA ILE A 12 24.61 -13.40 19.46
C ILE A 12 25.71 -13.02 18.49
N ASP A 13 25.49 -13.34 17.22
CA ASP A 13 26.30 -12.85 16.12
C ASP A 13 26.14 -11.31 16.03
N ILE A 14 27.17 -10.60 16.50
CA ILE A 14 27.22 -9.14 16.56
C ILE A 14 27.13 -8.52 15.16
N ASP A 15 27.64 -9.20 14.13
CA ASP A 15 27.62 -8.67 12.77
C ASP A 15 26.23 -8.77 12.15
N ARG A 16 25.51 -9.87 12.41
CA ARG A 16 24.07 -9.97 12.07
C ARG A 16 23.25 -8.89 12.75
N GLN A 17 23.54 -8.54 14.01
CA GLN A 17 22.84 -7.44 14.68
C GLN A 17 23.11 -6.09 14.02
N LYS A 18 24.35 -5.81 13.59
CA LYS A 18 24.68 -4.56 12.88
C LYS A 18 23.91 -4.48 11.56
N GLN A 19 23.89 -5.56 10.79
CA GLN A 19 23.13 -5.64 9.54
C GLN A 19 21.63 -5.41 9.77
N ALA A 20 21.04 -6.07 10.76
CA ALA A 20 19.63 -5.88 11.11
C ALA A 20 19.31 -4.42 11.49
N LYS A 21 20.18 -3.75 12.26
CA LYS A 21 20.04 -2.32 12.61
C LYS A 21 20.13 -1.41 11.38
N GLN A 22 21.04 -1.69 10.45
CA GLN A 22 21.18 -0.92 9.21
C GLN A 22 19.95 -1.10 8.31
N TYR A 23 19.54 -2.34 8.07
CA TYR A 23 18.33 -2.67 7.33
C TYR A 23 17.10 -1.96 7.91
N ALA A 24 16.89 -2.05 9.23
CA ALA A 24 15.77 -1.40 9.92
C ALA A 24 15.82 0.12 9.80
N ARG A 25 17.01 0.74 9.83
CA ARG A 25 17.18 2.18 9.66
C ARG A 25 16.80 2.63 8.25
N ILE A 26 17.24 1.90 7.22
CA ILE A 26 16.90 2.21 5.82
C ILE A 26 15.39 2.04 5.62
N LYS A 27 14.82 0.92 6.06
CA LYS A 27 13.38 0.64 5.95
C LYS A 27 12.52 1.71 6.63
N ARG A 28 12.95 2.20 7.80
CA ARG A 28 12.26 3.30 8.51
C ARG A 28 12.30 4.63 7.74
N ARG A 29 13.44 4.96 7.12
CA ARG A 29 13.56 6.16 6.28
C ARG A 29 12.66 6.06 5.04
N LEU A 30 12.64 4.90 4.38
CA LEU A 30 11.75 4.65 3.24
C LEU A 30 10.28 4.81 3.65
N TRP A 31 9.89 4.24 4.79
CA TRP A 31 8.54 4.43 5.32
C TRP A 31 8.21 5.90 5.58
N LEU A 32 9.13 6.70 6.16
CA LEU A 32 8.88 8.14 6.34
C LEU A 32 8.72 8.89 5.01
N VAL A 33 9.50 8.53 3.99
CA VAL A 33 9.39 9.12 2.65
C VAL A 33 8.05 8.75 2.00
N ASP A 34 7.64 7.49 2.10
CA ASP A 34 6.34 6.99 1.64
C ASP A 34 5.17 7.78 2.25
N GLN A 35 5.22 7.99 3.57
CA GLN A 35 4.22 8.79 4.28
C GLN A 35 4.22 10.26 3.85
N GLY A 36 5.41 10.84 3.61
CA GLY A 36 5.54 12.20 3.10
C GLY A 36 4.93 12.35 1.70
N ILE A 37 5.22 11.42 0.79
CA ILE A 37 4.64 11.38 -0.57
C ILE A 37 3.12 11.25 -0.49
N SER A 38 2.63 10.32 0.34
CA SER A 38 1.20 10.09 0.52
C SER A 38 0.47 11.31 1.08
N LEU A 39 1.07 12.00 2.05
CA LEU A 39 0.53 13.24 2.61
C LEU A 39 0.47 14.35 1.56
N VAL A 40 1.57 14.58 0.83
CA VAL A 40 1.63 15.59 -0.24
C VAL A 40 0.58 15.27 -1.31
N TYR A 41 0.48 14.00 -1.71
CA TYR A 41 -0.53 13.54 -2.66
C TYR A 41 -1.95 13.86 -2.19
N ALA A 42 -2.30 13.51 -0.95
CA ALA A 42 -3.61 13.83 -0.39
C ALA A 42 -3.88 15.35 -0.34
N LEU A 43 -2.88 16.14 0.09
CA LEU A 43 -2.99 17.59 0.16
C LEU A 43 -3.20 18.23 -1.22
N LEU A 44 -2.53 17.72 -2.26
CA LEU A 44 -2.75 18.18 -3.63
C LEU A 44 -4.20 17.93 -4.04
N TRP A 45 -4.74 16.73 -3.85
CA TRP A 45 -6.15 16.45 -4.17
C TRP A 45 -7.14 17.35 -3.44
N LEU A 46 -6.84 17.68 -2.18
CA LEU A 46 -7.70 18.49 -1.33
C LEU A 46 -7.65 19.99 -1.67
N THR A 47 -6.48 20.53 -2.05
CA THR A 47 -6.29 21.98 -2.20
C THR A 47 -6.41 22.48 -3.64
N THR A 48 -6.09 21.64 -4.63
CA THR A 48 -6.03 22.05 -6.05
C THR A 48 -7.36 21.95 -6.79
N GLY A 49 -8.36 21.32 -6.19
CA GLY A 49 -9.64 21.02 -6.84
C GLY A 49 -9.58 19.86 -7.83
N TRP A 50 -8.48 19.09 -7.88
CA TRP A 50 -8.37 17.89 -8.74
C TRP A 50 -9.50 16.89 -8.53
N ALA A 51 -10.02 16.75 -7.30
CA ALA A 51 -11.18 15.92 -7.01
C ALA A 51 -12.41 16.32 -7.84
N VAL A 52 -12.72 17.62 -7.85
CA VAL A 52 -13.86 18.15 -8.60
C VAL A 52 -13.60 18.06 -10.09
N GLY A 53 -12.39 18.41 -10.53
CA GLY A 53 -12.00 18.32 -11.94
C GLY A 53 -12.13 16.90 -12.50
N LEU A 54 -11.62 15.89 -11.78
CA LEU A 54 -11.72 14.49 -12.18
C LEU A 54 -13.18 14.03 -12.19
N ARG A 55 -13.96 14.36 -11.16
CA ARG A 55 -15.39 14.01 -11.09
C ARG A 55 -16.14 14.58 -12.30
N THR A 56 -15.97 15.86 -12.59
CA THR A 56 -16.64 16.53 -13.72
C THR A 56 -16.24 15.91 -15.05
N TRP A 57 -14.94 15.63 -15.24
CA TRP A 57 -14.45 14.96 -16.43
C TRP A 57 -15.05 13.56 -16.60
N LEU A 58 -15.09 12.74 -15.53
CA LEU A 58 -15.71 11.42 -15.57
C LEU A 58 -17.21 11.47 -15.84
N SER A 59 -17.92 12.44 -15.23
CA SER A 59 -19.37 12.60 -15.44
C SER A 59 -19.74 13.01 -16.86
N GLY A 60 -18.78 13.52 -17.66
CA GLY A 60 -19.00 13.80 -19.08
C GLY A 60 -19.18 12.53 -19.93
N PHE A 61 -18.71 11.37 -19.46
CA PHE A 61 -18.77 10.09 -20.18
C PHE A 61 -19.57 9.02 -19.43
N ILE A 62 -19.66 9.13 -18.10
CA ILE A 62 -20.29 8.14 -17.22
C ILE A 62 -21.57 8.73 -16.62
N ASN A 63 -22.73 8.20 -17.02
CA ASN A 63 -24.04 8.62 -16.51
C ASN A 63 -24.50 7.82 -15.28
N SER A 64 -23.80 6.74 -14.93
CA SER A 64 -24.18 5.85 -13.82
C SER A 64 -23.31 6.08 -12.60
N ASP A 65 -23.93 6.39 -11.45
CA ASP A 65 -23.24 6.55 -10.18
C ASP A 65 -22.55 5.25 -9.70
N TRP A 66 -23.02 4.08 -10.17
CA TRP A 66 -22.40 2.77 -9.92
C TRP A 66 -21.08 2.56 -10.67
N LEU A 67 -20.80 3.39 -11.68
CA LEU A 67 -19.53 3.32 -12.42
C LEU A 67 -18.64 4.52 -12.13
N LEU A 68 -19.23 5.67 -11.82
CA LEU A 68 -18.50 6.90 -11.57
C LEU A 68 -17.61 6.81 -10.31
N VAL A 69 -18.14 6.24 -9.23
CA VAL A 69 -17.41 6.08 -7.96
C VAL A 69 -16.20 5.15 -8.11
N PRO A 70 -16.34 3.90 -8.61
CA PRO A 70 -15.19 3.03 -8.81
C PRO A 70 -14.22 3.54 -9.87
N ALA A 71 -14.68 4.22 -10.94
CA ALA A 71 -13.79 4.85 -11.90
C ALA A 71 -12.93 5.96 -11.26
N PHE A 72 -13.54 6.80 -10.42
CA PHE A 72 -12.81 7.81 -9.66
C PHE A 72 -11.78 7.15 -8.73
N ALA A 73 -12.19 6.13 -7.97
CA ALA A 73 -11.32 5.42 -7.05
C ALA A 73 -10.17 4.71 -7.78
N ALA A 74 -10.41 4.16 -8.97
CA ALA A 74 -9.39 3.52 -9.79
C ALA A 74 -8.33 4.51 -10.29
N ILE A 75 -8.73 5.72 -10.72
CA ILE A 75 -7.78 6.74 -11.17
C ILE A 75 -6.98 7.30 -9.99
N PHE A 76 -7.67 7.64 -8.89
CA PHE A 76 -7.02 8.10 -7.67
C PHE A 76 -6.01 7.05 -7.14
N GLY A 77 -6.48 5.82 -6.92
CA GLY A 77 -5.63 4.71 -6.47
C GLY A 77 -4.51 4.38 -7.45
N GLY A 78 -4.78 4.42 -8.76
CA GLY A 78 -3.80 4.15 -9.81
C GLY A 78 -2.66 5.16 -9.84
N ILE A 79 -2.96 6.46 -9.71
CA ILE A 79 -1.91 7.49 -9.61
C ILE A 79 -1.09 7.29 -8.34
N SER A 80 -1.75 7.05 -7.19
CA SER A 80 -1.05 6.78 -5.93
C SER A 80 -0.14 5.56 -6.02
N PHE A 81 -0.62 4.48 -6.66
CA PHE A 81 0.17 3.28 -6.91
C PHE A 81 1.42 3.57 -7.74
N LEU A 82 1.28 4.31 -8.85
CA LEU A 82 2.40 4.67 -9.72
C LEU A 82 3.44 5.56 -9.00
N LEU A 83 2.99 6.49 -8.15
CA LEU A 83 3.87 7.35 -7.36
C LEU A 83 4.70 6.53 -6.35
N ASN A 84 4.09 5.53 -5.71
CA ASN A 84 4.73 4.70 -4.71
C ASN A 84 5.49 3.49 -5.30
N LEU A 85 5.29 3.18 -6.59
CA LEU A 85 5.89 2.03 -7.25
C LEU A 85 7.43 2.00 -7.14
N PRO A 86 8.18 3.09 -7.40
CA PRO A 86 9.65 3.05 -7.28
C PRO A 86 10.11 2.75 -5.85
N LEU A 87 9.40 3.28 -4.86
CA LEU A 87 9.71 3.10 -3.45
C LEU A 87 9.38 1.67 -3.00
N SER A 88 8.26 1.12 -3.48
CA SER A 88 7.86 -0.27 -3.25
C SER A 88 8.85 -1.26 -3.87
N TYR A 89 9.36 -0.97 -5.07
CA TYR A 89 10.40 -1.77 -5.73
C TYR A 89 11.69 -1.75 -4.92
N TYR A 90 12.14 -0.58 -4.49
CA TYR A 90 13.36 -0.49 -3.70
C TYR A 90 13.21 -1.17 -2.33
N ALA A 91 12.13 -0.90 -1.60
CA ALA A 91 11.89 -1.45 -0.27
C ALA A 91 11.59 -2.96 -0.27
N GLY A 92 10.86 -3.44 -1.28
CA GLY A 92 10.35 -4.80 -1.38
C GLY A 92 11.27 -5.76 -2.13
N PHE A 93 12.00 -5.28 -3.15
CA PHE A 93 12.89 -6.11 -3.96
C PHE A 93 14.36 -5.78 -3.70
N VAL A 94 14.80 -4.54 -3.95
CA VAL A 94 16.24 -4.21 -3.93
C VAL A 94 16.85 -4.33 -2.53
N LEU A 95 16.21 -3.74 -1.52
CA LEU A 95 16.76 -3.67 -0.17
C LEU A 95 16.91 -5.05 0.49
N PRO A 96 15.93 -5.98 0.43
CA PRO A 96 16.13 -7.33 0.95
C PRO A 96 17.28 -8.10 0.29
N HIS A 97 17.47 -7.94 -1.03
CA HIS A 97 18.59 -8.60 -1.74
C HIS A 97 19.95 -8.05 -1.33
N GLN A 98 20.07 -6.77 -0.99
CA GLN A 98 21.34 -6.20 -0.49
C GLN A 98 21.79 -6.76 0.86
N PHE A 99 20.87 -7.36 1.61
CA PHE A 99 21.12 -7.96 2.93
C PHE A 99 20.98 -9.49 2.90
N ASP A 100 20.91 -10.11 1.73
CA ASP A 100 20.70 -11.56 1.54
C ASP A 100 19.46 -12.09 2.29
N LEU A 101 18.42 -11.26 2.41
CA LEU A 101 17.17 -11.58 3.12
C LEU A 101 16.06 -12.10 2.19
N SER A 102 16.28 -12.13 0.88
CA SER A 102 15.30 -12.59 -0.10
C SER A 102 15.96 -13.42 -1.20
N ASN A 103 15.27 -14.48 -1.61
CA ASN A 103 15.58 -15.31 -2.78
C ASN A 103 14.55 -15.12 -3.91
N GLN A 104 13.67 -14.13 -3.79
CA GLN A 104 12.59 -13.88 -4.74
C GLN A 104 13.16 -13.33 -6.05
N THR A 105 12.76 -13.89 -7.20
CA THR A 105 13.19 -13.34 -8.49
C THR A 105 12.43 -12.07 -8.85
N LEU A 106 12.97 -11.24 -9.75
CA LEU A 106 12.27 -10.04 -10.25
C LEU A 106 10.90 -10.41 -10.86
N LYS A 107 10.85 -11.54 -11.58
CA LYS A 107 9.61 -12.05 -12.19
C LYS A 107 8.56 -12.37 -11.14
N ASP A 108 8.97 -13.03 -10.05
CA ASP A 108 8.05 -13.36 -8.95
C ASP A 108 7.57 -12.10 -8.25
N TRP A 109 8.46 -11.11 -8.04
CA TRP A 109 8.09 -9.81 -7.46
C TRP A 109 7.04 -9.08 -8.30
N ILE A 110 7.23 -9.01 -9.63
CA ILE A 110 6.25 -8.39 -10.55
C ILE A 110 4.94 -9.19 -10.55
N THR A 111 5.03 -10.53 -10.53
CA THR A 111 3.85 -11.39 -10.50
C THR A 111 3.03 -11.17 -9.22
N ASP A 112 3.69 -11.05 -8.08
CA ASP A 112 3.04 -10.78 -6.80
C ASP A 112 2.48 -9.37 -6.76
N LEU A 113 3.16 -8.37 -7.35
CA LEU A 113 2.64 -7.02 -7.52
C LEU A 113 1.32 -7.02 -8.31
N ILE A 114 1.28 -7.72 -9.45
CA ILE A 114 0.08 -7.83 -10.29
C ILE A 114 -1.05 -8.55 -9.56
N LYS A 115 -0.75 -9.66 -8.86
CA LYS A 115 -1.74 -10.39 -8.05
C LYS A 115 -2.31 -9.50 -6.95
N ASN A 116 -1.44 -8.79 -6.23
CA ASN A 116 -1.87 -7.87 -5.18
C ASN A 116 -2.75 -6.76 -5.73
N LEU A 117 -2.41 -6.19 -6.90
CA LEU A 117 -3.23 -5.18 -7.56
C LEU A 117 -4.59 -5.75 -8.00
N ALA A 118 -4.61 -6.93 -8.61
CA ALA A 118 -5.85 -7.57 -9.07
C ALA A 118 -6.78 -7.91 -7.89
N ILE A 119 -6.24 -8.56 -6.85
CA ILE A 119 -7.01 -8.91 -5.65
C ILE A 119 -7.48 -7.64 -4.95
N GLY A 120 -6.61 -6.67 -4.76
CA GLY A 120 -6.93 -5.38 -4.14
C GLY A 120 -8.00 -4.61 -4.91
N ALA A 121 -7.94 -4.61 -6.25
CA ALA A 121 -8.94 -3.96 -7.09
C ALA A 121 -10.31 -4.63 -6.99
N VAL A 122 -10.37 -5.97 -7.05
CA VAL A 122 -11.63 -6.72 -6.91
C VAL A 122 -12.23 -6.51 -5.51
N MET A 123 -11.42 -6.66 -4.46
CA MET A 123 -11.85 -6.44 -3.09
C MET A 123 -12.31 -5.00 -2.86
N GLY A 124 -11.53 -4.03 -3.34
CA GLY A 124 -11.82 -2.61 -3.21
C GLY A 124 -13.10 -2.21 -3.94
N LEU A 125 -13.33 -2.76 -5.13
CA LEU A 125 -14.56 -2.56 -5.90
C LEU A 125 -15.78 -3.11 -5.15
N ILE A 126 -15.70 -4.33 -4.62
CA ILE A 126 -16.81 -4.90 -3.84
C ILE A 126 -17.08 -4.03 -2.61
N LEU A 127 -16.04 -3.66 -1.87
CA LEU A 127 -16.18 -2.88 -0.66
C LEU A 127 -16.78 -1.49 -0.94
N ILE A 128 -16.27 -0.77 -1.94
CA ILE A 128 -16.76 0.58 -2.25
C ILE A 128 -18.23 0.54 -2.70
N GLU A 129 -18.61 -0.45 -3.52
CA GLU A 129 -20.00 -0.61 -3.96
C GLU A 129 -20.93 -0.97 -2.81
N VAL A 130 -20.52 -1.87 -1.90
CA VAL A 130 -21.32 -2.20 -0.71
C VAL A 130 -21.51 -0.98 0.18
N VAL A 131 -20.45 -0.21 0.43
CA VAL A 131 -20.54 1.02 1.23
C VAL A 131 -21.48 2.03 0.57
N TYR A 132 -21.32 2.27 -0.73
CA TYR A 132 -22.17 3.22 -1.45
C TYR A 132 -23.62 2.73 -1.60
N LEU A 133 -23.85 1.43 -1.70
CA LEU A 133 -25.18 0.84 -1.67
C LEU A 133 -25.84 1.11 -0.31
N LEU A 134 -25.14 0.87 0.79
CA LEU A 134 -25.66 1.15 2.13
C LEU A 134 -26.00 2.63 2.28
N LEU A 135 -25.10 3.53 1.87
CA LEU A 135 -25.35 4.98 1.90
C LEU A 135 -26.61 5.37 1.10
N ARG A 136 -26.84 4.76 -0.08
CA ARG A 136 -28.04 5.01 -0.89
C ARG A 136 -29.31 4.48 -0.24
N VAL A 137 -29.24 3.37 0.48
CA VAL A 137 -30.39 2.74 1.15
C VAL A 137 -30.75 3.45 2.46
N THR A 138 -29.76 3.81 3.28
CA THR A 138 -29.99 4.43 4.59
C THR A 138 -30.25 5.93 4.50
N GLY A 139 -29.87 6.57 3.40
CA GLY A 139 -30.01 8.02 3.22
C GLY A 139 -29.33 8.80 4.35
N ASP A 140 -29.99 9.83 4.86
CA ASP A 140 -29.44 10.73 5.89
C ASP A 140 -29.21 10.08 7.27
N ALA A 141 -29.76 8.88 7.51
CA ALA A 141 -29.60 8.15 8.77
C ALA A 141 -28.34 7.26 8.80
N TRP A 142 -27.48 7.33 7.78
CA TRP A 142 -26.31 6.46 7.63
C TRP A 142 -25.31 6.51 8.80
N TRP A 143 -25.23 7.64 9.51
CA TRP A 143 -24.27 7.88 10.60
C TRP A 143 -24.70 7.28 11.96
N LEU A 144 -25.93 6.77 12.06
CA LEU A 144 -26.48 6.18 13.29
C LEU A 144 -26.09 4.70 13.50
N TRP A 145 -25.48 4.07 12.50
CA TRP A 145 -25.14 2.64 12.44
C TRP A 145 -23.68 2.47 12.02
#